data_AF-A0A7S0RGZ8-F1
#
_entry.id   AF-A0A7S0RGZ8-F1
#
_cell.length_a   1.000
_cell.length_b   1.000
_cell.length_c   1.000
_cell.angle_alpha   90.00
_cell.angle_beta   90.00
_cell.angle_gamma   90.00
#
_symmetry.space_group_name_H-M   'P 1'
#
loop_
_entity.id
_entity.type
_entity.pdbx_description
1 polymer ?
#
loop_
_entity_poly.entity_id
_entity_poly.type
_entity_poly.pdbx_seq_one_letter_code
_entity_poly.pdbx_strand_id
1 'polypeptide(L)'
;MGCGATKPSVTGPATRTTESRAQPPAAVNKPARDAPNPLALAPPSDALWDRGVHAALLRGLAECVYIKYTPGKAAPRKAPAWKVHVDKVNLWAGDGEVPEVKQAGSGWARLGSLTTSEVMAHFVKPLTAPHKCCLAQAFSRTPFGAEFISSLRKAQTGVGWLAEHSDALMGGVFRPAQYFVSHAWAGPFDDLAQRVYQDSRQRGGSAYYWVDVFAVSQHYTGAFGTSPDSKFESVIQQAQGVLCSMHPDSDPTAPKRAWCLLELASASMASKPIQLMLAAGEQQQRSEPGEVLPVPDIDVANASAGLESDRVAILGLVQQAYGTYGAANDRLQGLFTAAARSTALLRCISALRVFGERDVYGKHDGSTADEYVEAWAAQCDEEGDPLEATAHMVLQRSNAGDSARMMAYKADQTDEANAGIRDQALKLIEQGARVEMEEVASTWLTAGQTRLGLEVLAAAIRAPGNRVKRVAFENFVAEERGAMISLRSASSMSREYLLHLLRQEPPVQGLVVE
;
A
#
# COMPACT_ATOMS: atom_id res chain seq x y z
N MET A 1 74.73 -1.40 8.57
CA MET A 1 74.65 -0.35 9.60
C MET A 1 73.32 -0.54 10.32
N GLY A 2 73.16 -0.94 11.58
CA GLY A 2 73.88 -1.72 12.61
C GLY A 2 72.75 -2.35 13.47
N CYS A 3 72.73 -3.63 13.82
CA CYS A 3 73.50 -4.36 14.85
C CYS A 3 73.20 -3.98 16.32
N GLY A 4 72.79 -4.98 17.12
CA GLY A 4 72.86 -5.05 18.60
C GLY A 4 71.56 -5.57 19.25
N ALA A 5 71.32 -6.85 19.58
CA ALA A 5 72.01 -7.86 20.42
C ALA A 5 71.62 -7.85 21.94
N THR A 6 70.73 -8.80 22.31
CA THR A 6 70.72 -9.76 23.46
C THR A 6 71.00 -9.39 24.95
N LYS A 7 69.98 -9.67 25.83
CA LYS A 7 69.89 -10.44 27.13
C LYS A 7 70.93 -10.25 28.29
N PRO A 8 70.69 -10.61 29.59
CA PRO A 8 69.71 -11.57 30.18
C PRO A 8 69.01 -11.16 31.52
N SER A 9 68.32 -12.16 32.11
CA SER A 9 67.38 -12.24 33.24
C SER A 9 67.86 -11.91 34.67
N VAL A 10 66.92 -11.53 35.56
CA VAL A 10 66.93 -11.87 37.00
C VAL A 10 65.50 -12.17 37.50
N THR A 11 65.39 -13.16 38.37
CA THR A 11 64.23 -13.85 38.96
C THR A 11 63.67 -13.21 40.25
N GLY A 12 62.34 -13.33 40.43
CA GLY A 12 61.63 -13.50 41.72
C GLY A 12 60.82 -12.29 42.26
N PRO A 13 59.92 -12.47 43.25
CA PRO A 13 59.10 -13.62 43.62
C PRO A 13 57.59 -13.38 43.46
N ALA A 14 56.83 -14.47 43.48
CA ALA A 14 55.37 -14.51 43.40
C ALA A 14 54.70 -13.71 44.53
N THR A 15 53.87 -12.73 44.17
CA THR A 15 52.88 -12.13 45.05
C THR A 15 51.50 -12.64 44.68
N ARG A 16 50.87 -13.25 45.68
CA ARG A 16 49.54 -13.86 45.67
C ARG A 16 48.51 -12.74 45.63
N THR A 17 48.00 -12.39 44.46
CA THR A 17 46.82 -11.51 44.35
C THR A 17 45.56 -12.32 44.60
N THR A 18 44.96 -12.04 45.74
CA THR A 18 43.61 -12.44 46.15
C THR A 18 42.60 -12.20 45.04
N GLU A 19 41.82 -13.24 44.71
CA GLU A 19 40.63 -13.17 43.88
C GLU A 19 39.67 -12.11 44.45
N SER A 20 39.64 -10.94 43.80
CA SER A 20 38.58 -9.97 43.95
C SER A 20 37.36 -10.49 43.20
N ARG A 21 36.38 -10.94 43.99
CA ARG A 21 35.02 -11.28 43.55
C ARG A 21 34.49 -10.15 42.67
N ALA A 22 34.39 -10.42 41.37
CA ALA A 22 33.82 -9.50 40.39
C ALA A 22 32.46 -8.99 40.88
N GLN A 23 32.38 -7.68 41.12
CA GLN A 23 31.11 -7.00 41.32
C GLN A 23 30.26 -7.18 40.06
N PRO A 24 28.96 -7.49 40.19
CA PRO A 24 28.07 -7.51 39.04
C PRO A 24 28.09 -6.13 38.35
N PRO A 25 27.99 -6.09 37.01
CA PRO A 25 27.96 -4.82 36.29
C PRO A 25 26.88 -3.92 36.87
N ALA A 26 27.26 -2.68 37.16
CA ALA A 26 26.36 -1.64 37.64
C ALA A 26 25.11 -1.63 36.77
N ALA A 27 23.94 -1.70 37.42
CA ALA A 27 22.65 -1.66 36.77
C ALA A 27 22.63 -0.50 35.76
N VAL A 28 22.45 -0.83 34.49
CA VAL A 28 22.14 0.14 33.45
C VAL A 28 20.93 0.90 33.94
N ASN A 29 21.11 2.18 34.28
CA ASN A 29 20.04 3.07 34.69
C ASN A 29 18.92 2.98 33.66
N LYS A 30 17.79 2.38 34.04
CA LYS A 30 16.56 2.45 33.25
C LYS A 30 16.29 3.92 33.00
N PRO A 31 16.17 4.39 31.74
CA PRO A 31 15.79 5.77 31.47
C PRO A 31 14.45 6.05 32.16
N ALA A 32 14.35 7.23 32.78
CA ALA A 32 13.17 7.70 33.49
C ALA A 32 11.93 7.52 32.60
N ARG A 33 11.01 6.64 33.01
CA ARG A 33 9.82 6.25 32.24
C ARG A 33 8.71 7.31 32.24
N ASP A 34 8.90 8.43 32.93
CA ASP A 34 7.81 9.35 33.28
C ASP A 34 7.85 10.70 32.55
N ALA A 35 8.80 10.91 31.62
CA ALA A 35 8.72 12.06 30.72
C ALA A 35 7.62 11.79 29.68
N PRO A 36 6.62 12.68 29.52
CA PRO A 36 5.62 12.51 28.48
C PRO A 36 6.31 12.42 27.12
N ASN A 37 6.01 11.36 26.37
CA ASN A 37 6.51 11.23 25.00
C ASN A 37 6.07 12.51 24.25
N PRO A 38 6.97 13.24 23.59
CA PRO A 38 6.60 14.41 22.79
C PRO A 38 5.70 14.09 21.60
N LEU A 39 5.79 12.84 21.13
CA LEU A 39 4.85 12.22 20.21
C LEU A 39 3.77 11.45 21.00
N ALA A 40 3.52 11.77 22.28
CA ALA A 40 2.33 11.30 22.99
C ALA A 40 1.15 12.08 22.42
N LEU A 41 0.19 11.32 21.92
CA LEU A 41 -0.74 11.82 20.93
C LEU A 41 -1.91 12.46 21.66
N ALA A 42 -2.21 13.71 21.32
CA ALA A 42 -3.48 14.31 21.70
C ALA A 42 -4.62 13.43 21.16
N PRO A 43 -5.75 13.31 21.89
CA PRO A 43 -6.90 12.56 21.39
C PRO A 43 -7.27 13.08 19.99
N PRO A 44 -7.58 12.18 19.05
CA PRO A 44 -7.83 12.56 17.67
C PRO A 44 -8.97 13.57 17.60
N SER A 45 -8.81 14.61 16.79
CA SER A 45 -9.98 15.33 16.31
C SER A 45 -10.59 14.49 15.19
N ASP A 46 -11.80 13.96 15.38
CA ASP A 46 -12.51 13.10 14.43
C ASP A 46 -12.49 13.68 12.99
N ALA A 47 -12.46 15.00 12.84
CA ALA A 47 -12.54 15.71 11.57
C ALA A 47 -11.33 15.58 10.61
N LEU A 48 -10.16 15.08 11.04
CA LEU A 48 -9.01 14.86 10.14
C LEU A 48 -9.04 13.49 9.47
N TRP A 49 -9.60 12.51 10.18
CA TRP A 49 -9.67 11.13 9.74
C TRP A 49 -10.69 10.92 8.62
N ASP A 50 -11.78 11.69 8.62
CA ASP A 50 -12.86 11.68 7.60
C ASP A 50 -12.45 12.16 6.20
N ARG A 51 -11.15 12.40 5.97
CA ARG A 51 -10.60 12.99 4.74
C ARG A 51 -9.90 11.97 3.85
N GLY A 52 -10.13 10.68 4.05
CA GLY A 52 -9.60 9.63 3.20
C GLY A 52 -10.23 9.66 1.81
N VAL A 53 -9.42 9.64 0.76
CA VAL A 53 -9.85 9.62 -0.64
C VAL A 53 -9.99 8.18 -1.14
N HIS A 54 -11.03 7.91 -1.93
CA HIS A 54 -11.17 6.63 -2.61
C HIS A 54 -10.08 6.47 -3.69
N ALA A 55 -9.42 5.31 -3.75
CA ALA A 55 -8.32 5.08 -4.70
C ALA A 55 -8.71 5.26 -6.17
N ALA A 56 -9.96 4.91 -6.50
CA ALA A 56 -10.52 5.17 -7.81
C ALA A 56 -10.43 6.68 -8.16
N LEU A 57 -10.87 7.59 -7.28
CA LEU A 57 -10.80 9.03 -7.59
C LEU A 57 -9.36 9.47 -7.88
N LEU A 58 -8.36 8.99 -7.12
CA LEU A 58 -6.94 9.26 -7.39
C LEU A 58 -6.54 8.84 -8.82
N ARG A 59 -6.89 7.62 -9.23
CA ARG A 59 -6.59 7.11 -10.57
C ARG A 59 -7.25 7.94 -11.66
N GLY A 60 -8.55 8.22 -11.51
CA GLY A 60 -9.30 9.04 -12.46
C GLY A 60 -8.76 10.47 -12.57
N LEU A 61 -8.31 11.07 -11.46
CA LEU A 61 -7.64 12.38 -11.49
C LEU A 61 -6.34 12.30 -12.31
N ALA A 62 -5.52 11.27 -12.10
CA ALA A 62 -4.24 11.12 -12.80
C ALA A 62 -4.41 10.90 -14.32
N GLU A 63 -5.40 10.10 -14.72
CA GLU A 63 -5.59 9.71 -16.13
C GLU A 63 -6.44 10.69 -16.94
N CYS A 64 -7.49 11.25 -16.34
CA CYS A 64 -8.56 11.91 -17.08
C CYS A 64 -8.55 13.44 -16.94
N VAL A 65 -7.82 13.99 -15.98
CA VAL A 65 -7.81 15.44 -15.73
C VAL A 65 -6.62 16.10 -16.40
N TYR A 66 -6.92 17.09 -17.22
CA TYR A 66 -5.94 17.96 -17.86
C TYR A 66 -6.07 19.37 -17.30
N ILE A 67 -4.94 20.02 -17.05
CA ILE A 67 -4.90 21.42 -16.65
C ILE A 67 -4.15 22.21 -17.72
N LYS A 68 -4.65 23.41 -18.01
CA LYS A 68 -3.94 24.36 -18.85
C LYS A 68 -2.92 25.09 -17.97
N TYR A 69 -1.64 24.90 -18.25
CA TYR A 69 -0.56 25.53 -17.50
C TYR A 69 0.39 26.29 -18.44
N THR A 70 0.97 27.39 -17.94
CA THR A 70 1.96 28.20 -18.67
C THR A 70 3.31 28.07 -17.98
N PRO A 71 4.26 27.29 -18.54
CA PRO A 71 5.58 27.10 -17.94
C PRO A 71 6.31 28.42 -17.71
N GLY A 72 7.03 28.54 -16.57
CA GLY A 72 7.99 29.62 -16.34
C GLY A 72 7.41 30.95 -15.82
N LYS A 73 6.10 31.09 -15.65
CA LYS A 73 5.52 32.20 -14.87
C LYS A 73 5.24 31.71 -13.45
N ALA A 74 6.09 32.13 -12.49
CA ALA A 74 5.75 32.01 -11.08
C ALA A 74 4.34 32.55 -10.85
N ALA A 75 3.52 31.83 -10.09
CA ALA A 75 2.16 32.26 -9.78
C ALA A 75 2.21 33.72 -9.28
N PRO A 76 1.47 34.66 -9.88
CA PRO A 76 1.60 36.05 -9.52
C PRO A 76 1.27 36.24 -8.03
N ARG A 77 2.11 37.03 -7.32
CA ARG A 77 2.02 37.30 -5.87
C ARG A 77 0.71 37.95 -5.43
N LYS A 78 0.01 38.62 -6.36
CA LYS A 78 -1.39 38.99 -6.17
C LYS A 78 -2.19 37.88 -6.81
N ALA A 79 -3.07 37.23 -6.02
CA ALA A 79 -4.06 36.28 -6.54
C ALA A 79 -4.64 36.91 -7.80
N PRO A 80 -4.26 36.44 -8.99
CA PRO A 80 -4.89 36.99 -10.16
C PRO A 80 -6.34 36.50 -10.07
N ALA A 81 -7.22 37.16 -10.79
CA ALA A 81 -8.50 36.57 -11.12
C ALA A 81 -8.25 35.35 -12.04
N TRP A 82 -7.60 34.29 -11.53
CA TRP A 82 -7.81 32.96 -12.04
C TRP A 82 -9.27 32.66 -11.70
N LYS A 83 -10.16 32.95 -12.65
CA LYS A 83 -11.19 31.96 -12.90
C LYS A 83 -10.41 30.70 -13.27
N VAL A 84 -10.17 29.83 -12.30
CA VAL A 84 -10.36 28.41 -12.57
C VAL A 84 -11.79 28.39 -13.08
N HIS A 85 -11.98 28.52 -14.39
CA HIS A 85 -13.29 28.35 -14.98
C HIS A 85 -13.60 26.91 -14.64
N VAL A 86 -14.31 26.63 -13.55
CA VAL A 86 -14.79 25.27 -13.28
C VAL A 86 -15.84 24.90 -14.33
N ASP A 87 -16.48 25.89 -14.95
CA ASP A 87 -17.19 25.74 -16.24
C ASP A 87 -16.31 25.12 -17.34
N LYS A 88 -14.98 25.22 -17.22
CA LYS A 88 -13.98 24.62 -18.09
C LYS A 88 -12.73 24.23 -17.30
N VAL A 89 -12.87 23.34 -16.31
CA VAL A 89 -11.96 22.19 -16.37
C VAL A 89 -12.32 21.65 -17.75
N ASN A 90 -11.56 21.98 -18.81
CA ASN A 90 -11.73 21.21 -20.03
C ASN A 90 -11.14 19.86 -19.64
N LEU A 91 -11.96 19.07 -18.95
CA LEU A 91 -12.04 17.66 -19.20
C LEU A 91 -12.21 17.61 -20.70
N TRP A 92 -11.09 17.41 -21.38
CA TRP A 92 -11.11 17.28 -22.80
C TRP A 92 -11.98 16.06 -23.06
N ALA A 93 -13.21 16.30 -23.50
CA ALA A 93 -14.28 15.32 -23.68
C ALA A 93 -14.59 15.14 -25.17
N GLY A 94 -13.66 15.53 -26.05
CA GLY A 94 -13.85 15.44 -27.49
C GLY A 94 -13.47 14.06 -28.01
N ASP A 95 -14.23 13.55 -28.97
CA ASP A 95 -13.99 12.29 -29.68
C ASP A 95 -12.75 12.32 -30.63
N GLY A 96 -11.89 13.34 -30.50
CA GLY A 96 -10.73 13.57 -31.38
C GLY A 96 -9.43 12.97 -30.84
N GLU A 97 -8.30 13.12 -31.54
CA GLU A 97 -6.98 12.84 -30.95
C GLU A 97 -6.75 13.78 -29.75
N VAL A 98 -6.24 13.24 -28.64
CA VAL A 98 -5.73 14.05 -27.51
C VAL A 98 -4.82 15.09 -28.14
N PRO A 99 -5.05 16.41 -27.94
CA PRO A 99 -4.24 17.42 -28.60
C PRO A 99 -2.78 17.10 -28.31
N GLU A 100 -2.01 16.79 -29.36
CA GLU A 100 -0.58 16.50 -29.27
C GLU A 100 0.01 17.51 -28.30
N VAL A 101 0.63 17.01 -27.22
CA VAL A 101 1.30 17.82 -26.21
C VAL A 101 2.51 18.46 -26.89
N LYS A 102 2.28 19.47 -27.72
CA LYS A 102 3.33 20.22 -28.40
C LYS A 102 4.01 21.05 -27.33
N GLN A 103 5.22 20.63 -26.97
CA GLN A 103 6.13 21.39 -26.14
C GLN A 103 6.42 22.74 -26.81
N ALA A 104 5.77 23.80 -26.32
CA ALA A 104 6.31 25.13 -26.01
C ALA A 104 5.20 26.20 -26.09
N GLY A 105 4.83 26.78 -24.94
CA GLY A 105 4.17 28.10 -24.87
C GLY A 105 2.89 28.18 -24.02
N SER A 106 1.94 27.27 -24.21
CA SER A 106 0.75 27.13 -23.35
C SER A 106 0.11 25.75 -23.58
N GLY A 107 0.66 24.74 -22.90
CA GLY A 107 0.24 23.36 -23.07
C GLY A 107 -0.86 22.97 -22.08
N TRP A 108 -1.73 22.06 -22.50
CA TRP A 108 -2.45 21.21 -21.57
C TRP A 108 -1.47 20.17 -21.00
N ALA A 109 -1.52 19.93 -19.71
CA ALA A 109 -0.78 18.87 -19.04
C ALA A 109 -1.77 17.95 -18.33
N ARG A 110 -1.60 16.64 -18.50
CA ARG A 110 -2.36 15.64 -17.73
C ARG A 110 -1.87 15.66 -16.28
N LEU A 111 -2.77 15.63 -15.29
CA LEU A 111 -2.34 15.66 -13.87
C LEU A 111 -1.35 14.54 -13.55
N GLY A 112 -1.54 13.34 -14.10
CA GLY A 112 -0.61 12.23 -13.92
C GLY A 112 0.82 12.50 -14.43
N SER A 113 0.98 13.39 -15.43
CA SER A 113 2.31 13.77 -15.95
C SER A 113 3.05 14.80 -15.09
N LEU A 114 2.40 15.32 -14.05
CA LEU A 114 2.96 16.30 -13.12
C LEU A 114 3.49 15.58 -11.88
N THR A 115 4.41 16.24 -11.17
CA THR A 115 4.75 15.85 -9.79
C THR A 115 3.58 16.13 -8.85
N THR A 116 3.50 15.44 -7.71
CA THR A 116 2.47 15.74 -6.71
C THR A 116 2.54 17.19 -6.21
N SER A 117 3.73 17.79 -6.12
CA SER A 117 3.95 19.21 -5.80
C SER A 117 3.28 20.13 -6.83
N GLU A 118 3.40 19.81 -8.12
CA GLU A 118 2.79 20.57 -9.21
C GLU A 118 1.27 20.38 -9.26
N VAL A 119 0.77 19.16 -9.03
CA VAL A 119 -0.68 18.91 -8.85
C VAL A 119 -1.22 19.75 -7.70
N MET A 120 -0.49 19.83 -6.59
CA MET A 120 -0.86 20.69 -5.48
C MET A 120 -0.89 22.16 -5.90
N ALA A 121 0.19 22.67 -6.47
CA ALA A 121 0.34 24.08 -6.81
C ALA A 121 -0.62 24.56 -7.91
N HIS A 122 -0.88 23.72 -8.92
CA HIS A 122 -1.59 24.10 -10.15
C HIS A 122 -3.03 23.60 -10.23
N PHE A 123 -3.40 22.59 -9.44
CA PHE A 123 -4.76 22.06 -9.43
C PHE A 123 -5.42 22.22 -8.06
N VAL A 124 -4.89 21.59 -7.01
CA VAL A 124 -5.60 21.52 -5.72
C VAL A 124 -5.69 22.90 -5.05
N LYS A 125 -4.60 23.69 -5.02
CA LYS A 125 -4.57 24.97 -4.30
C LYS A 125 -5.49 26.00 -4.96
N PRO A 126 -5.43 26.22 -6.28
CA PRO A 126 -6.37 27.12 -6.95
C PRO A 126 -7.82 26.69 -6.77
N LEU A 127 -8.10 25.39 -6.84
CA LEU A 127 -9.46 24.84 -6.73
C LEU A 127 -10.08 25.07 -5.36
N THR A 128 -9.26 24.98 -4.30
CA THR A 128 -9.70 25.09 -2.91
C THR A 128 -9.60 26.50 -2.34
N ALA A 129 -8.94 27.43 -3.06
CA ALA A 129 -8.74 28.81 -2.62
C ALA A 129 -10.03 29.58 -2.27
N PRO A 130 -11.16 29.45 -3.02
CA PRO A 130 -12.40 30.12 -2.66
C PRO A 130 -12.97 29.70 -1.31
N HIS A 131 -12.63 28.49 -0.86
CA HIS A 131 -13.18 27.86 0.34
C HIS A 131 -12.20 27.85 1.52
N LYS A 132 -10.91 28.20 1.28
CA LYS A 132 -9.83 28.20 2.28
C LYS A 132 -9.73 26.90 3.07
N CYS A 133 -9.94 25.77 2.40
CA CYS A 133 -9.98 24.44 3.00
C CYS A 133 -9.14 23.44 2.19
N CYS A 134 -9.09 22.17 2.62
CA CYS A 134 -8.47 21.11 1.83
C CYS A 134 -9.43 20.56 0.75
N LEU A 135 -8.94 19.73 -0.17
CA LEU A 135 -9.75 19.18 -1.26
C LEU A 135 -10.90 18.32 -0.74
N ALA A 136 -10.62 17.46 0.24
CA ALA A 136 -11.63 16.62 0.88
C ALA A 136 -12.78 17.46 1.45
N GLN A 137 -12.46 18.54 2.15
CA GLN A 137 -13.46 19.46 2.71
C GLN A 137 -14.21 20.23 1.62
N ALA A 138 -13.53 20.67 0.55
CA ALA A 138 -14.20 21.33 -0.56
C ALA A 138 -15.23 20.41 -1.22
N PHE A 139 -14.90 19.13 -1.42
CA PHE A 139 -15.82 18.16 -2.01
C PHE A 139 -16.99 17.82 -1.09
N SER A 140 -16.76 17.68 0.22
CA SER A 140 -17.80 17.28 1.16
C SER A 140 -18.72 18.43 1.61
N ARG A 141 -18.24 19.68 1.58
CA ARG A 141 -18.97 20.84 2.17
C ARG A 141 -19.58 21.78 1.14
N THR A 142 -19.37 21.54 -0.14
CA THR A 142 -19.80 22.47 -1.19
C THR A 142 -20.39 21.72 -2.38
N PRO A 143 -21.31 22.33 -3.16
CA PRO A 143 -21.83 21.71 -4.39
C PRO A 143 -20.75 21.38 -5.42
N PHE A 144 -19.60 22.05 -5.35
CA PHE A 144 -18.48 21.87 -6.26
C PHE A 144 -18.03 20.41 -6.36
N GLY A 145 -17.98 19.65 -5.26
CA GLY A 145 -17.61 18.24 -5.30
C GLY A 145 -18.55 17.40 -6.19
N ALA A 146 -19.86 17.57 -5.99
CA ALA A 146 -20.88 16.87 -6.77
C ALA A 146 -20.86 17.29 -8.26
N GLU A 147 -20.68 18.58 -8.53
CA GLU A 147 -20.55 19.13 -9.89
C GLU A 147 -19.29 18.62 -10.59
N PHE A 148 -18.16 18.56 -9.88
CA PHE A 148 -16.91 18.05 -10.40
C PHE A 148 -17.00 16.55 -10.73
N ILE A 149 -17.56 15.74 -9.83
CA ILE A 149 -17.78 14.30 -10.09
C ILE A 149 -18.77 14.09 -11.23
N SER A 150 -19.84 14.89 -11.31
CA SER A 150 -20.79 14.85 -12.44
C SER A 150 -20.10 15.18 -13.77
N SER A 151 -19.22 16.19 -13.77
CA SER A 151 -18.46 16.59 -14.95
C SER A 151 -17.47 15.50 -15.37
N LEU A 152 -16.77 14.90 -14.40
CA LEU A 152 -15.91 13.74 -14.64
C LEU A 152 -16.67 12.59 -15.29
N ARG A 153 -17.85 12.23 -14.77
CA ARG A 153 -18.69 11.15 -15.32
C ARG A 153 -19.14 11.41 -16.76
N LYS A 154 -19.35 12.68 -17.13
CA LYS A 154 -19.78 13.08 -18.48
C LYS A 154 -18.63 13.11 -19.49
N ALA A 155 -17.37 13.19 -19.04
CA ALA A 155 -16.23 13.31 -19.95
C ALA A 155 -15.94 11.97 -20.64
N GLN A 156 -16.33 11.85 -21.92
CA GLN A 156 -16.27 10.64 -22.77
C GLN A 156 -14.95 9.85 -22.71
N THR A 157 -13.82 10.54 -22.57
CA THR A 157 -12.49 9.95 -22.59
C THR A 157 -12.07 9.30 -21.26
N GLY A 158 -12.94 9.36 -20.25
CA GLY A 158 -12.85 8.61 -19.00
C GLY A 158 -14.11 7.79 -18.69
N VAL A 159 -15.07 7.69 -19.63
CA VAL A 159 -16.39 7.06 -19.39
C VAL A 159 -16.29 5.58 -19.11
N GLY A 160 -15.34 4.85 -19.72
CA GLY A 160 -15.14 3.43 -19.37
C GLY A 160 -14.75 3.26 -17.90
N TRP A 161 -13.67 3.94 -17.50
CA TRP A 161 -13.10 3.77 -16.16
C TRP A 161 -14.00 4.35 -15.05
N LEU A 162 -14.61 5.53 -15.24
CA LEU A 162 -15.52 6.11 -14.25
C LEU A 162 -16.87 5.37 -14.19
N ALA A 163 -17.34 4.78 -15.28
CA ALA A 163 -18.53 3.92 -15.26
C ALA A 163 -18.25 2.58 -14.57
N GLU A 164 -17.08 1.96 -14.80
CA GLU A 164 -16.66 0.75 -14.10
C GLU A 164 -16.55 0.94 -12.59
N HIS A 165 -16.27 2.17 -12.14
CA HIS A 165 -16.12 2.51 -10.73
C HIS A 165 -17.25 3.42 -10.23
N SER A 166 -18.34 3.59 -10.98
CA SER A 166 -19.41 4.53 -10.62
C SER A 166 -20.02 4.16 -9.28
N ASP A 167 -20.25 2.88 -9.04
CA ASP A 167 -20.85 2.35 -7.83
C ASP A 167 -19.95 2.58 -6.61
N ALA A 168 -18.63 2.40 -6.79
CA ALA A 168 -17.65 2.72 -5.76
C ALA A 168 -17.66 4.22 -5.42
N LEU A 169 -17.82 5.09 -6.43
CA LEU A 169 -17.92 6.54 -6.25
C LEU A 169 -19.30 6.99 -5.73
N MET A 170 -20.35 6.20 -5.89
CA MET A 170 -21.69 6.45 -5.32
C MET A 170 -21.70 6.32 -3.79
N GLY A 171 -20.78 5.52 -3.23
CA GLY A 171 -20.53 5.47 -1.79
C GLY A 171 -19.96 6.77 -1.21
N GLY A 172 -19.58 7.73 -2.05
CA GLY A 172 -18.87 8.94 -1.65
C GLY A 172 -17.38 8.80 -1.88
N VAL A 173 -16.76 9.86 -2.41
CA VAL A 173 -15.35 9.84 -2.82
C VAL A 173 -14.38 10.18 -1.68
N PHE A 174 -14.92 10.68 -0.56
CA PHE A 174 -14.20 10.88 0.69
C PHE A 174 -14.94 10.23 1.85
N ARG A 175 -14.22 9.54 2.73
CA ARG A 175 -14.70 8.87 3.95
C ARG A 175 -13.60 8.84 5.02
N PRO A 176 -13.87 8.38 6.25
CA PRO A 176 -12.83 7.92 7.16
C PRO A 176 -11.77 7.13 6.38
N ALA A 177 -10.53 7.58 6.46
CA ALA A 177 -9.42 6.85 5.86
C ALA A 177 -9.35 5.44 6.46
N GLN A 178 -8.59 4.56 5.84
CA GLN A 178 -8.23 3.26 6.43
C GLN A 178 -6.72 3.13 6.46
N TYR A 179 -6.04 3.69 5.46
CA TYR A 179 -4.60 3.71 5.35
C TYR A 179 -4.08 5.13 5.24
N PHE A 180 -2.91 5.36 5.81
CA PHE A 180 -2.17 6.61 5.64
C PHE A 180 -1.11 6.43 4.55
N VAL A 181 -0.99 7.38 3.63
CA VAL A 181 -0.04 7.28 2.51
C VAL A 181 1.14 8.23 2.70
N SER A 182 2.28 7.67 3.10
CA SER A 182 3.57 8.36 3.20
C SER A 182 4.26 8.41 1.83
N HIS A 183 4.48 9.59 1.28
CA HIS A 183 5.07 9.76 -0.04
C HIS A 183 5.83 11.08 -0.21
N ALA A 184 6.72 11.14 -1.20
CA ALA A 184 7.44 12.35 -1.54
C ALA A 184 6.69 13.18 -2.59
N TRP A 185 6.45 14.47 -2.31
CA TRP A 185 5.77 15.35 -3.27
C TRP A 185 6.54 15.62 -4.57
N ALA A 186 7.85 15.34 -4.60
CA ALA A 186 8.67 15.46 -5.81
C ALA A 186 8.43 14.30 -6.79
N GLY A 187 7.76 13.22 -6.36
CA GLY A 187 7.44 12.09 -7.22
C GLY A 187 6.32 12.40 -8.22
N PRO A 188 6.24 11.66 -9.35
CA PRO A 188 5.14 11.73 -10.30
C PRO A 188 3.81 11.37 -9.66
N PHE A 189 2.77 12.15 -9.95
CA PHE A 189 1.45 11.93 -9.40
C PHE A 189 0.79 10.65 -9.96
N ASP A 190 1.03 10.30 -11.23
CA ASP A 190 0.52 9.05 -11.81
C ASP A 190 1.05 7.81 -11.08
N ASP A 191 2.33 7.83 -10.70
CA ASP A 191 2.94 6.73 -9.95
C ASP A 191 2.28 6.57 -8.57
N LEU A 192 2.07 7.66 -7.83
CA LEU A 192 1.33 7.63 -6.56
C LEU A 192 -0.10 7.09 -6.74
N ALA A 193 -0.83 7.62 -7.72
CA ALA A 193 -2.22 7.24 -7.98
C ALA A 193 -2.32 5.75 -8.39
N GLN A 194 -1.40 5.27 -9.23
CA GLN A 194 -1.34 3.87 -9.64
C GLN A 194 -1.06 2.95 -8.44
N ARG A 195 -0.09 3.29 -7.59
CA ARG A 195 0.26 2.50 -6.40
C ARG A 195 -0.89 2.36 -5.43
N VAL A 196 -1.57 3.48 -5.13
CA VAL A 196 -2.75 3.47 -4.25
C VAL A 196 -3.90 2.70 -4.88
N TYR A 197 -4.11 2.81 -6.19
CA TYR A 197 -5.12 2.03 -6.90
C TYR A 197 -4.85 0.52 -6.88
N GLN A 198 -3.59 0.12 -7.06
CA GLN A 198 -3.18 -1.29 -6.99
C GLN A 198 -3.35 -1.88 -5.59
N ASP A 199 -2.91 -1.16 -4.55
CA ASP A 199 -3.15 -1.57 -3.17
C ASP A 199 -4.66 -1.71 -2.89
N SER A 200 -5.47 -0.76 -3.36
CA SER A 200 -6.92 -0.83 -3.22
C SER A 200 -7.50 -2.07 -3.89
N ARG A 201 -7.08 -2.40 -5.11
CA ARG A 201 -7.48 -3.62 -5.82
C ARG A 201 -7.12 -4.88 -5.05
N GLN A 202 -5.92 -4.94 -4.45
CA GLN A 202 -5.50 -6.07 -3.62
C GLN A 202 -6.39 -6.22 -2.37
N ARG A 203 -6.91 -5.11 -1.86
CA ARG A 203 -7.84 -5.04 -0.72
C ARG A 203 -9.33 -5.09 -1.10
N GLY A 204 -9.67 -5.48 -2.34
CA GLY A 204 -11.05 -5.62 -2.79
C GLY A 204 -11.71 -4.35 -3.33
N GLY A 205 -10.96 -3.26 -3.51
CA GLY A 205 -11.35 -2.08 -4.28
C GLY A 205 -12.17 -1.03 -3.54
N SER A 206 -12.39 -1.18 -2.23
CA SER A 206 -13.24 -0.30 -1.41
C SER A 206 -12.49 0.56 -0.39
N ALA A 207 -11.15 0.51 -0.42
CA ALA A 207 -10.33 1.16 0.58
C ALA A 207 -10.22 2.69 0.40
N TYR A 208 -10.10 3.39 1.53
CA TYR A 208 -9.91 4.85 1.58
C TYR A 208 -8.54 5.22 2.14
N TYR A 209 -7.94 6.25 1.54
CA TYR A 209 -6.54 6.58 1.74
C TYR A 209 -6.37 8.02 2.18
N TRP A 210 -5.68 8.24 3.29
CA TRP A 210 -5.30 9.58 3.69
C TRP A 210 -4.06 10.00 2.89
N VAL A 211 -4.25 10.89 1.91
CA VAL A 211 -3.19 11.45 1.08
C VAL A 211 -3.09 12.95 1.38
N ASP A 212 -1.95 13.38 1.90
CA ASP A 212 -1.76 14.73 2.47
C ASP A 212 -2.10 15.86 1.48
N VAL A 213 -1.79 15.70 0.20
CA VAL A 213 -2.07 16.66 -0.88
C VAL A 213 -3.56 16.98 -1.00
N PHE A 214 -4.44 16.07 -0.58
CA PHE A 214 -5.90 16.26 -0.60
C PHE A 214 -6.51 16.50 0.78
N ALA A 215 -5.90 15.93 1.81
CA ALA A 215 -6.43 15.96 3.18
C ALA A 215 -6.01 17.21 3.97
N VAL A 216 -4.88 17.83 3.63
CA VAL A 216 -4.31 18.99 4.33
C VAL A 216 -4.64 20.29 3.59
N SER A 217 -5.05 21.32 4.35
CA SER A 217 -5.31 22.66 3.82
C SER A 217 -4.00 23.38 3.49
N GLN A 218 -3.81 23.68 2.21
CA GLN A 218 -2.60 24.38 1.74
C GLN A 218 -2.73 25.91 1.74
N HIS A 219 -3.74 26.42 2.45
CA HIS A 219 -4.01 27.85 2.62
C HIS A 219 -3.49 28.39 3.95
N TYR A 220 -2.96 27.51 4.80
CA TYR A 220 -2.36 27.90 6.06
C TYR A 220 -0.98 28.54 5.84
N THR A 221 -0.72 29.65 6.53
CA THR A 221 0.54 30.42 6.41
C THR A 221 1.26 30.59 7.74
N GLY A 222 0.81 29.93 8.80
CA GLY A 222 1.45 29.97 10.12
C GLY A 222 2.54 28.91 10.28
N ALA A 223 3.06 28.78 11.51
CA ALA A 223 4.08 27.79 11.82
C ALA A 223 3.51 26.37 11.83
N PHE A 224 4.35 25.37 11.54
CA PHE A 224 3.99 23.96 11.47
C PHE A 224 3.12 23.51 12.67
N GLY A 225 3.59 23.70 13.91
CA GLY A 225 2.90 23.22 15.11
C GLY A 225 1.56 23.92 15.43
N THR A 226 1.20 24.95 14.67
CA THR A 226 -0.05 25.70 14.84
C THR A 226 -1.04 25.47 13.70
N SER A 227 -0.70 24.64 12.71
CA SER A 227 -1.65 24.27 11.64
C SER A 227 -2.76 23.40 12.22
N PRO A 228 -4.04 23.62 11.88
CA PRO A 228 -5.11 22.73 12.28
C PRO A 228 -4.95 21.31 11.73
N ASP A 229 -4.11 21.15 10.69
CA ASP A 229 -3.83 19.88 10.04
C ASP A 229 -2.45 19.29 10.41
N SER A 230 -1.70 19.89 11.34
CA SER A 230 -0.38 19.38 11.76
C SER A 230 -0.45 18.14 12.65
N LYS A 231 -1.66 17.71 13.05
CA LYS A 231 -1.89 16.53 13.92
C LYS A 231 -2.07 15.25 13.12
N PHE A 232 -1.28 15.04 12.08
CA PHE A 232 -1.42 13.85 11.23
C PHE A 232 -1.06 12.56 11.99
N GLU A 233 -0.33 12.65 13.11
CA GLU A 233 -0.06 11.49 13.94
C GLU A 233 -1.36 10.89 14.51
N SER A 234 -2.39 11.69 14.79
CA SER A 234 -3.70 11.18 15.21
C SER A 234 -4.46 10.47 14.08
N VAL A 235 -4.14 10.79 12.82
CA VAL A 235 -4.64 10.06 11.64
C VAL A 235 -3.93 8.73 11.55
N ILE A 236 -2.61 8.69 11.71
CA ILE A 236 -1.81 7.45 11.71
C ILE A 236 -2.27 6.50 12.82
N GLN A 237 -2.62 7.01 14.00
CA GLN A 237 -3.19 6.19 15.09
C GLN A 237 -4.50 5.50 14.74
N GLN A 238 -5.34 6.15 13.94
CA GLN A 238 -6.62 5.59 13.53
C GLN A 238 -6.47 4.70 12.29
N ALA A 239 -5.42 4.92 11.50
CA ALA A 239 -5.08 4.08 10.38
C ALA A 239 -4.82 2.63 10.77
N GLN A 240 -5.23 1.73 9.88
CA GLN A 240 -4.90 0.32 9.94
C GLN A 240 -3.40 0.12 9.69
N GLY A 241 -2.79 0.95 8.84
CA GLY A 241 -1.37 0.94 8.54
C GLY A 241 -0.90 2.18 7.77
N VAL A 242 0.42 2.28 7.61
CA VAL A 242 1.07 3.29 6.78
C VAL A 242 1.61 2.64 5.52
N LEU A 243 1.20 3.16 4.36
CA LEU A 243 1.70 2.78 3.05
C LEU A 243 2.80 3.76 2.65
N CYS A 244 4.02 3.26 2.48
CA CYS A 244 5.16 4.08 2.07
C CYS A 244 5.45 3.89 0.59
N SER A 245 5.43 4.99 -0.17
CA SER A 245 5.79 4.96 -1.59
C SER A 245 7.30 4.81 -1.77
N MET A 246 7.70 3.82 -2.56
CA MET A 246 9.10 3.55 -2.87
C MET A 246 9.59 4.26 -4.14
N HIS A 247 8.95 5.33 -4.62
CA HIS A 247 9.36 5.96 -5.88
C HIS A 247 10.65 6.80 -5.78
N PRO A 248 11.57 6.68 -6.78
CA PRO A 248 11.71 5.55 -7.71
C PRO A 248 12.23 4.30 -6.99
N ASP A 249 11.85 3.09 -7.42
CA ASP A 249 12.08 1.86 -6.63
C ASP A 249 13.58 1.54 -6.41
N SER A 250 14.46 2.06 -7.27
CA SER A 250 15.92 1.92 -7.14
C SER A 250 16.53 2.85 -6.09
N ASP A 251 15.93 4.02 -5.87
CA ASP A 251 16.43 5.04 -4.94
C ASP A 251 15.28 5.85 -4.34
N PRO A 252 14.50 5.25 -3.43
CA PRO A 252 13.24 5.81 -2.95
C PRO A 252 13.47 7.17 -2.25
N THR A 253 12.70 8.17 -2.66
CA THR A 253 12.84 9.54 -2.12
C THR A 253 12.17 9.69 -0.75
N ALA A 254 11.05 9.01 -0.51
CA ALA A 254 10.29 9.14 0.73
C ALA A 254 11.14 8.92 2.01
N PRO A 255 11.92 7.84 2.17
CA PRO A 255 12.74 7.62 3.36
C PRO A 255 13.90 8.60 3.54
N LYS A 256 14.14 9.52 2.59
CA LYS A 256 15.12 10.60 2.67
C LYS A 256 14.50 11.95 3.05
N ARG A 257 13.19 12.00 3.28
CA ARG A 257 12.42 13.22 3.60
C ARG A 257 12.09 13.24 5.09
N ALA A 258 12.36 14.36 5.75
CA ALA A 258 12.09 14.54 7.17
C ALA A 258 10.61 14.30 7.52
N TRP A 259 9.70 14.80 6.68
CA TRP A 259 8.26 14.57 6.80
C TRP A 259 7.88 13.09 6.79
N CYS A 260 8.35 12.33 5.81
CA CYS A 260 8.06 10.89 5.74
C CYS A 260 8.69 10.13 6.92
N LEU A 261 9.90 10.49 7.36
CA LEU A 261 10.52 9.87 8.53
C LEU A 261 9.75 10.15 9.82
N LEU A 262 9.13 11.33 9.96
CA LEU A 262 8.23 11.63 11.07
C LEU A 262 6.95 10.79 11.00
N GLU A 263 6.37 10.59 9.82
CA GLU A 263 5.21 9.70 9.64
C GLU A 263 5.54 8.25 10.02
N LEU A 264 6.72 7.77 9.65
CA LEU A 264 7.21 6.43 9.97
C LEU A 264 7.55 6.29 11.46
N ALA A 265 8.12 7.33 12.08
CA ALA A 265 8.33 7.40 13.52
C ALA A 265 6.98 7.34 14.26
N SER A 266 5.99 8.11 13.81
CA SER A 266 4.64 8.10 14.37
C SER A 266 3.98 6.73 14.22
N ALA A 267 4.13 6.07 13.08
CA ALA A 267 3.67 4.70 12.86
C ALA A 267 4.34 3.73 13.84
N SER A 268 5.67 3.81 13.97
CA SER A 268 6.44 3.00 14.92
C SER A 268 5.94 3.17 16.35
N MET A 269 5.72 4.41 16.79
CA MET A 269 5.27 4.72 18.16
C MET A 269 3.83 4.26 18.41
N ALA A 270 2.98 4.35 17.39
CA ALA A 270 1.61 3.84 17.43
C ALA A 270 1.51 2.33 17.14
N SER A 271 2.64 1.62 17.00
CA SER A 271 2.72 0.21 16.62
C SER A 271 1.88 -0.14 15.38
N LYS A 272 1.86 0.76 14.40
CA LYS A 272 1.17 0.58 13.13
C LYS A 272 2.05 -0.17 12.13
N PRO A 273 1.49 -1.11 11.36
CA PRO A 273 2.22 -1.78 10.31
C PRO A 273 2.61 -0.76 9.23
N ILE A 274 3.80 -0.97 8.66
CA ILE A 274 4.32 -0.23 7.52
C ILE A 274 4.38 -1.20 6.35
N GLN A 275 3.82 -0.80 5.21
CA GLN A 275 3.85 -1.57 3.97
C GLN A 275 4.49 -0.74 2.87
N LEU A 276 5.31 -1.36 2.03
CA LEU A 276 5.95 -0.70 0.90
C LEU A 276 5.10 -0.86 -0.36
N MET A 277 4.75 0.26 -0.99
CA MET A 277 4.08 0.27 -2.29
C MET A 277 5.11 0.34 -3.41
N LEU A 278 5.01 -0.56 -4.39
CA LEU A 278 5.94 -0.69 -5.54
C LEU A 278 5.27 -0.30 -6.86
N ALA A 279 6.06 0.08 -7.86
CA ALA A 279 5.51 0.41 -9.18
C ALA A 279 5.02 -0.85 -9.90
N ALA A 280 3.89 -0.72 -10.61
CA ALA A 280 3.32 -1.76 -11.45
C ALA A 280 4.32 -2.40 -12.43
N GLY A 281 5.07 -1.55 -13.14
CA GLY A 281 6.01 -1.99 -14.19
C GLY A 281 7.29 -2.60 -13.65
N GLU A 282 7.77 -2.13 -12.50
CA GLU A 282 8.98 -2.65 -11.86
C GLU A 282 8.71 -3.93 -11.06
N GLN A 283 7.48 -4.12 -10.54
CA GLN A 283 7.03 -5.40 -9.99
C GLN A 283 7.11 -6.55 -11.01
N GLN A 284 6.88 -6.26 -12.29
CA GLN A 284 6.98 -7.22 -13.39
C GLN A 284 8.40 -7.40 -13.93
N GLN A 285 9.26 -6.39 -13.83
CA GLN A 285 10.65 -6.47 -14.30
C GLN A 285 11.60 -7.10 -13.29
N ARG A 286 11.26 -7.13 -11.99
CA ARG A 286 12.03 -7.91 -11.00
C ARG A 286 11.67 -9.38 -11.07
N SER A 287 12.66 -10.18 -11.45
CA SER A 287 12.50 -11.55 -11.95
C SER A 287 11.95 -12.56 -10.94
N GLU A 288 12.02 -12.30 -9.63
CA GLU A 288 11.65 -13.30 -8.63
C GLU A 288 10.66 -12.77 -7.56
N PRO A 289 9.51 -13.44 -7.35
CA PRO A 289 8.51 -13.08 -6.34
C PRO A 289 9.06 -12.91 -4.92
N GLY A 290 10.13 -13.61 -4.57
CA GLY A 290 10.71 -13.58 -3.22
C GLY A 290 11.94 -12.70 -3.04
N GLU A 291 12.32 -11.93 -4.05
CA GLU A 291 13.40 -10.95 -3.92
C GLU A 291 13.00 -9.83 -2.95
N VAL A 292 13.79 -9.68 -1.88
CA VAL A 292 13.61 -8.57 -0.93
C VAL A 292 14.10 -7.28 -1.57
N LEU A 293 13.27 -6.25 -1.49
CA LEU A 293 13.63 -4.94 -2.02
C LEU A 293 14.88 -4.39 -1.32
N PRO A 294 15.79 -3.73 -2.04
CA PRO A 294 16.86 -3.00 -1.41
C PRO A 294 16.24 -1.93 -0.52
N VAL A 295 16.57 -1.99 0.76
CA VAL A 295 16.14 -1.00 1.73
C VAL A 295 17.16 0.13 1.68
N PRO A 296 16.74 1.38 1.45
CA PRO A 296 17.64 2.51 1.49
C PRO A 296 18.23 2.67 2.90
N ASP A 297 19.43 3.21 2.98
CA ASP A 297 20.01 3.61 4.26
C ASP A 297 19.20 4.79 4.82
N ILE A 298 18.57 4.58 5.98
CA ILE A 298 17.84 5.64 6.67
C ILE A 298 18.83 6.47 7.47
N ASP A 299 18.89 7.76 7.13
CA ASP A 299 19.66 8.76 7.85
C ASP A 299 18.78 9.95 8.22
N VAL A 300 18.21 9.87 9.42
CA VAL A 300 17.34 10.91 9.98
C VAL A 300 18.07 12.25 10.08
N ALA A 301 19.36 12.27 10.41
CA ALA A 301 20.11 13.51 10.60
C ALA A 301 20.25 14.32 9.30
N ASN A 302 20.34 13.62 8.17
CA ASN A 302 20.50 14.19 6.83
C ASN A 302 19.21 14.25 6.01
N ALA A 303 18.05 13.94 6.62
CA ALA A 303 16.78 13.97 5.91
C ALA A 303 16.38 15.39 5.49
N SER A 304 15.81 15.51 4.29
CA SER A 304 15.50 16.79 3.65
C SER A 304 14.04 17.24 3.87
N ALA A 305 13.83 18.55 3.89
CA ALA A 305 12.50 19.16 3.85
C ALA A 305 12.51 20.37 2.91
N GLY A 306 11.33 20.79 2.43
CA GLY A 306 11.22 21.97 1.56
C GLY A 306 11.59 23.29 2.25
N LEU A 307 11.44 23.34 3.58
CA LEU A 307 11.83 24.47 4.43
C LEU A 307 12.78 23.99 5.53
N GLU A 308 13.87 24.72 5.74
CA GLU A 308 14.87 24.37 6.76
C GLU A 308 14.30 24.45 8.18
N SER A 309 13.39 25.40 8.44
CA SER A 309 12.70 25.50 9.72
C SER A 309 11.88 24.25 10.03
N ASP A 310 11.20 23.70 9.03
CA ASP A 310 10.42 22.47 9.17
C ASP A 310 11.37 21.29 9.41
N ARG A 311 12.48 21.21 8.66
CA ARG A 311 13.50 20.19 8.84
C ARG A 311 13.97 20.15 10.30
N VAL A 312 14.43 21.29 10.83
CA VAL A 312 14.94 21.37 12.20
C VAL A 312 13.87 20.98 13.23
N ALA A 313 12.64 21.49 13.07
CA ALA A 313 11.55 21.19 14.00
C ALA A 313 11.18 19.70 13.99
N ILE A 314 11.02 19.11 12.80
CA ILE A 314 10.65 17.71 12.61
C ILE A 314 11.74 16.78 13.14
N LEU A 315 13.00 17.04 12.79
CA LEU A 315 14.10 16.21 13.28
C LEU A 315 14.25 16.32 14.80
N GLY A 316 13.97 17.50 15.39
CA GLY A 316 13.86 17.65 16.83
C GLY A 316 12.81 16.74 17.46
N LEU A 317 11.62 16.61 16.86
CA LEU A 317 10.56 15.70 17.33
C LEU A 317 10.99 14.23 17.25
N VAL A 318 11.61 13.82 16.14
CA VAL A 318 12.12 12.45 15.96
C VAL A 318 13.24 12.15 16.97
N GLN A 319 14.19 13.08 17.15
CA GLN A 319 15.25 12.93 18.14
C GLN A 319 14.68 12.82 19.55
N GLN A 320 13.67 13.61 19.89
CA GLN A 320 13.06 13.58 21.20
C GLN A 320 12.29 12.28 21.46
N ALA A 321 11.69 11.68 20.43
CA ALA A 321 10.99 10.40 20.54
C ALA A 321 11.92 9.20 20.75
N TYR A 322 13.10 9.19 20.10
CA TYR A 322 14.06 8.08 20.15
C TYR A 322 15.29 8.34 21.04
N GLY A 323 15.44 9.55 21.57
CA GLY A 323 16.60 10.04 22.32
C GLY A 323 17.78 10.45 21.44
N THR A 324 18.08 9.70 20.37
CA THR A 324 19.18 10.02 19.43
C THR A 324 18.78 9.71 17.99
N TYR A 325 19.45 10.33 17.02
CA TYR A 325 19.27 9.98 15.60
C TYR A 325 19.74 8.56 15.28
N GLY A 326 20.79 8.06 15.94
CA GLY A 326 21.24 6.68 15.77
C GLY A 326 20.17 5.66 16.16
N ALA A 327 19.54 5.85 17.33
CA ALA A 327 18.43 5.00 17.76
C ALA A 327 17.20 5.09 16.83
N ALA A 328 16.93 6.28 16.28
CA ALA A 328 15.88 6.45 15.28
C ALA A 328 16.21 5.70 13.98
N ASN A 329 17.44 5.84 13.47
CA ASN A 329 17.92 5.13 12.27
C ASN A 329 17.79 3.62 12.46
N ASP A 330 18.33 3.05 13.55
CA ASP A 330 18.27 1.61 13.82
C ASP A 330 16.82 1.10 13.84
N ARG A 331 15.92 1.84 14.52
CA ARG A 331 14.52 1.45 14.63
C ARG A 331 13.81 1.52 13.29
N LEU A 332 13.92 2.65 12.58
CA LEU A 332 13.23 2.86 11.31
C LEU A 332 13.79 1.93 10.23
N GLN A 333 15.11 1.68 10.20
CA GLN A 333 15.76 0.74 9.29
C GLN A 333 15.21 -0.68 9.50
N GLY A 334 15.08 -1.10 10.77
CA GLY A 334 14.49 -2.38 11.12
C GLY A 334 13.05 -2.53 10.64
N LEU A 335 12.22 -1.49 10.79
CA LEU A 335 10.84 -1.48 10.31
C LEU A 335 10.74 -1.53 8.79
N PHE A 336 11.56 -0.75 8.08
CA PHE A 336 11.62 -0.79 6.61
C PHE A 336 12.06 -2.16 6.10
N THR A 337 13.06 -2.75 6.75
CA THR A 337 13.54 -4.09 6.39
C THR A 337 12.45 -5.14 6.60
N ALA A 338 11.71 -5.06 7.70
CA ALA A 338 10.55 -5.92 7.92
C ALA A 338 9.47 -5.70 6.85
N ALA A 339 9.15 -4.45 6.53
CA ALA A 339 8.17 -4.10 5.49
C ALA A 339 8.58 -4.61 4.10
N ALA A 340 9.86 -4.49 3.73
CA ALA A 340 10.40 -5.02 2.47
C ALA A 340 10.29 -6.54 2.38
N ARG A 341 10.57 -7.25 3.48
CA ARG A 341 10.39 -8.71 3.57
C ARG A 341 8.91 -9.09 3.48
N SER A 342 8.03 -8.37 4.16
CA SER A 342 6.57 -8.55 4.07
C SER A 342 6.06 -8.35 2.64
N THR A 343 6.50 -7.30 1.95
CA THR A 343 6.13 -7.06 0.55
C THR A 343 6.64 -8.20 -0.35
N ALA A 344 7.86 -8.70 -0.15
CA ALA A 344 8.36 -9.88 -0.87
C ALA A 344 7.54 -11.14 -0.57
N LEU A 345 7.13 -11.35 0.68
CA LEU A 345 6.29 -12.49 1.06
C LEU A 345 4.92 -12.42 0.39
N LEU A 346 4.28 -11.25 0.37
CA LEU A 346 3.01 -11.04 -0.34
C LEU A 346 3.14 -11.32 -1.84
N ARG A 347 4.27 -10.96 -2.45
CA ARG A 347 4.58 -11.29 -3.86
C ARG A 347 4.73 -12.80 -4.06
N CYS A 348 5.44 -13.51 -3.17
CA CYS A 348 5.51 -14.98 -3.22
C CYS A 348 4.12 -15.61 -3.14
N ILE A 349 3.30 -15.20 -2.16
CA ILE A 349 1.95 -15.76 -2.00
C ILE A 349 1.09 -15.44 -3.23
N SER A 350 1.20 -14.22 -3.77
CA SER A 350 0.51 -13.85 -5.02
C SER A 350 0.97 -14.67 -6.22
N ALA A 351 2.24 -15.07 -6.30
CA ALA A 351 2.78 -15.88 -7.39
C ALA A 351 2.47 -17.39 -7.24
N LEU A 352 2.30 -17.86 -6.00
CA LEU A 352 1.83 -19.21 -5.66
C LEU A 352 0.32 -19.35 -5.78
N ARG A 353 -0.39 -18.26 -6.06
CA ARG A 353 -1.77 -18.33 -6.51
C ARG A 353 -1.78 -18.92 -7.91
N VAL A 354 -2.60 -19.94 -8.14
CA VAL A 354 -2.92 -20.34 -9.51
C VAL A 354 -3.49 -19.08 -10.16
N PHE A 355 -2.84 -18.57 -11.20
CA PHE A 355 -3.56 -17.84 -12.25
C PHE A 355 -4.44 -18.89 -12.96
N GLY A 356 -5.43 -19.34 -12.20
CA GLY A 356 -6.40 -20.32 -12.58
C GLY A 356 -7.61 -19.51 -12.95
N GLU A 357 -7.99 -19.63 -14.21
CA GLU A 357 -9.38 -19.64 -14.59
C GLU A 357 -10.24 -20.27 -13.49
N ARG A 358 -11.52 -19.95 -13.54
CA ARG A 358 -12.60 -20.82 -13.08
C ARG A 358 -12.49 -22.28 -13.63
N ASP A 359 -11.48 -22.61 -14.43
CA ASP A 359 -11.26 -23.87 -15.15
C ASP A 359 -10.19 -24.78 -14.53
N VAL A 360 -9.88 -24.69 -13.23
CA VAL A 360 -9.20 -25.81 -12.53
C VAL A 360 -10.09 -27.08 -12.48
N TYR A 361 -11.32 -27.03 -13.01
CA TYR A 361 -12.11 -28.22 -13.36
C TYR A 361 -12.34 -28.43 -14.87
N GLY A 362 -11.60 -27.73 -15.73
CA GLY A 362 -11.58 -27.92 -17.20
C GLY A 362 -10.51 -28.91 -17.69
N LYS A 363 -10.11 -29.87 -16.87
CA LYS A 363 -9.40 -31.08 -17.33
C LYS A 363 -10.25 -32.32 -17.07
N HIS A 364 -11.47 -32.29 -17.59
CA HIS A 364 -12.06 -33.49 -18.16
C HIS A 364 -12.10 -33.28 -19.66
N ASP A 365 -11.71 -34.32 -20.38
CA ASP A 365 -11.80 -34.41 -21.82
C ASP A 365 -13.15 -33.89 -22.33
N GLY A 366 -13.13 -33.22 -23.48
CA GLY A 366 -14.27 -32.51 -24.06
C GLY A 366 -15.48 -33.37 -24.42
N SER A 367 -15.58 -34.62 -23.96
CA SER A 367 -16.75 -35.47 -24.13
C SER A 367 -17.81 -35.28 -23.04
N THR A 368 -17.47 -34.79 -21.85
CA THR A 368 -18.45 -34.67 -20.74
C THR A 368 -19.09 -33.30 -20.61
N ALA A 369 -18.48 -32.25 -21.16
CA ALA A 369 -19.08 -30.91 -21.17
C ALA A 369 -20.28 -30.84 -22.13
N ASP A 370 -20.18 -31.47 -23.30
CA ASP A 370 -21.30 -31.57 -24.25
C ASP A 370 -22.43 -32.43 -23.67
N GLU A 371 -22.12 -33.53 -22.95
CA GLU A 371 -23.14 -34.33 -22.24
C GLU A 371 -23.79 -33.56 -21.07
N TYR A 372 -23.06 -32.70 -20.37
CA TYR A 372 -23.61 -31.87 -19.29
C TYR A 372 -24.46 -30.72 -19.84
N VAL A 373 -24.06 -30.12 -20.97
CA VAL A 373 -24.82 -29.09 -21.66
C VAL A 373 -26.07 -29.69 -22.30
N GLU A 374 -26.00 -30.89 -22.88
CA GLU A 374 -27.16 -31.62 -23.40
C GLU A 374 -28.10 -32.09 -22.28
N ALA A 375 -27.58 -32.59 -21.15
CA ALA A 375 -28.39 -32.98 -19.99
C ALA A 375 -29.04 -31.77 -19.29
N TRP A 376 -28.37 -30.61 -19.30
CA TRP A 376 -28.90 -29.36 -18.77
C TRP A 376 -29.90 -28.71 -19.75
N ALA A 377 -29.63 -28.72 -21.05
CA ALA A 377 -30.58 -28.29 -22.09
C ALA A 377 -31.84 -29.16 -22.11
N ALA A 378 -31.70 -30.48 -21.94
CA ALA A 378 -32.84 -31.40 -21.81
C ALA A 378 -33.66 -31.18 -20.52
N GLN A 379 -33.09 -30.56 -19.48
CA GLN A 379 -33.81 -30.12 -18.28
C GLN A 379 -34.45 -28.73 -18.43
N CYS A 380 -33.89 -27.88 -19.29
CA CYS A 380 -34.39 -26.52 -19.54
C CYS A 380 -35.51 -26.45 -20.60
N ASP A 381 -35.70 -27.49 -21.42
CA ASP A 381 -36.83 -27.59 -22.35
C ASP A 381 -38.21 -27.72 -21.66
N GLU A 382 -38.25 -28.01 -20.35
CA GLU A 382 -39.51 -28.08 -19.58
C GLU A 382 -39.92 -26.74 -18.96
N GLU A 383 -39.02 -25.77 -18.80
CA GLU A 383 -39.33 -24.44 -18.23
C GLU A 383 -38.57 -23.34 -18.98
N GLY A 384 -39.20 -22.79 -20.03
CA GLY A 384 -38.58 -21.83 -20.94
C GLY A 384 -38.13 -20.52 -20.28
N ASP A 385 -36.83 -20.40 -20.01
CA ASP A 385 -36.18 -19.16 -19.57
C ASP A 385 -34.93 -18.85 -20.44
N PRO A 386 -34.78 -17.63 -21.00
CA PRO A 386 -33.74 -17.34 -21.98
C PRO A 386 -32.46 -16.87 -21.27
N LEU A 387 -31.69 -17.81 -20.72
CA LEU A 387 -30.39 -17.52 -20.09
C LEU A 387 -29.16 -17.87 -20.97
N GLU A 388 -29.37 -18.49 -22.13
CA GLU A 388 -28.31 -18.94 -23.04
C GLU A 388 -27.49 -17.77 -23.64
N ALA A 389 -28.11 -16.62 -23.88
CA ALA A 389 -27.44 -15.46 -24.46
C ALA A 389 -26.46 -14.77 -23.49
N THR A 390 -26.67 -14.90 -22.18
CA THR A 390 -25.84 -14.23 -21.15
C THR A 390 -24.57 -15.02 -20.84
N ALA A 391 -24.64 -16.35 -20.88
CA ALA A 391 -23.48 -17.22 -20.66
C ALA A 391 -22.44 -17.10 -21.79
N HIS A 392 -22.90 -17.01 -23.04
CA HIS A 392 -22.02 -16.86 -24.21
C HIS A 392 -21.31 -15.49 -24.25
N MET A 393 -21.95 -14.43 -23.72
CA MET A 393 -21.40 -13.07 -23.71
C MET A 393 -20.33 -12.84 -22.63
N VAL A 394 -20.39 -13.58 -21.51
CA VAL A 394 -19.42 -13.47 -20.41
C VAL A 394 -18.11 -14.21 -20.75
N LEU A 395 -18.18 -15.28 -21.54
CA LEU A 395 -16.99 -16.04 -21.96
C LEU A 395 -16.18 -15.35 -23.07
N GLN A 396 -16.82 -14.51 -23.91
CA GLN A 396 -16.15 -13.79 -25.00
C GLN A 396 -15.49 -12.45 -24.59
N ARG A 397 -15.61 -12.03 -23.33
CA ARG A 397 -15.03 -10.77 -22.81
C ARG A 397 -13.72 -10.94 -22.02
N SER A 398 -13.08 -12.09 -22.05
CA SER A 398 -11.68 -12.18 -21.62
C SER A 398 -10.80 -11.55 -22.71
N ASN A 399 -9.99 -10.56 -22.34
CA ASN A 399 -9.03 -9.95 -23.26
C ASN A 399 -8.13 -11.06 -23.81
N ALA A 400 -8.12 -11.29 -25.12
CA ALA A 400 -7.27 -12.30 -25.77
C ALA A 400 -5.76 -12.13 -25.41
N GLY A 401 -5.34 -10.93 -25.03
CA GLY A 401 -3.99 -10.64 -24.52
C GLY A 401 -3.69 -11.23 -23.14
N ASP A 402 -4.68 -11.37 -22.26
CA ASP A 402 -4.51 -11.96 -20.92
C ASP A 402 -4.44 -13.49 -21.00
N SER A 403 -5.23 -14.12 -21.88
CA SER A 403 -5.18 -15.56 -22.12
C SER A 403 -3.86 -16.03 -22.73
N ALA A 404 -3.31 -15.30 -23.71
CA ALA A 404 -2.01 -15.63 -24.29
C ALA A 404 -0.85 -15.47 -23.28
N ARG A 405 -0.89 -14.40 -22.47
CA ARG A 405 0.07 -14.20 -21.36
C ARG A 405 -0.03 -15.27 -20.29
N MET A 406 -1.25 -15.70 -19.96
CA MET A 406 -1.50 -16.75 -18.98
C MET A 406 -1.02 -18.13 -19.47
N MET A 407 -1.18 -18.44 -20.76
CA MET A 407 -0.65 -19.67 -21.36
C MET A 407 0.89 -19.68 -21.38
N ALA A 408 1.53 -18.55 -21.67
CA ALA A 408 2.98 -18.42 -21.56
C ALA A 408 3.46 -18.58 -20.10
N TYR A 409 2.75 -17.96 -19.14
CA TYR A 409 3.03 -18.12 -17.70
C TYR A 409 2.89 -19.57 -17.22
N LYS A 410 1.84 -20.28 -17.68
CA LYS A 410 1.63 -21.71 -17.38
C LYS A 410 2.71 -22.62 -18.00
N ALA A 411 3.29 -22.24 -19.15
CA ALA A 411 4.35 -23.02 -19.79
C ALA A 411 5.70 -22.91 -19.06
N ASP A 412 5.95 -21.78 -18.40
CA ASP A 412 7.20 -21.52 -17.66
C ASP A 412 7.14 -21.91 -16.18
N GLN A 413 5.95 -22.02 -15.57
CA GLN A 413 5.81 -22.50 -14.19
C GLN A 413 5.83 -24.03 -14.10
N THR A 414 6.99 -24.59 -13.78
CA THR A 414 7.12 -25.98 -13.35
C THR A 414 6.75 -26.12 -11.86
N ASP A 415 6.41 -27.34 -11.43
CA ASP A 415 6.25 -27.66 -10.01
C ASP A 415 7.53 -27.30 -9.20
N GLU A 416 8.70 -27.39 -9.84
CA GLU A 416 9.99 -26.97 -9.26
C GLU A 416 10.08 -25.45 -9.05
N ALA A 417 9.63 -24.64 -10.00
CA ALA A 417 9.60 -23.18 -9.85
C ALA A 417 8.67 -22.75 -8.70
N ASN A 418 7.50 -23.38 -8.60
CA ASN A 418 6.56 -23.12 -7.51
C ASN A 418 7.10 -23.60 -6.15
N ALA A 419 7.82 -24.72 -6.10
CA ALA A 419 8.52 -25.16 -4.90
C ALA A 419 9.60 -24.14 -4.46
N GLY A 420 10.36 -23.59 -5.41
CA GLY A 420 11.33 -22.52 -5.14
C GLY A 420 10.71 -21.26 -4.54
N ILE A 421 9.57 -20.81 -5.09
CA ILE A 421 8.84 -19.64 -4.55
C ILE A 421 8.32 -19.92 -3.12
N ARG A 422 7.80 -21.13 -2.86
CA ARG A 422 7.39 -21.57 -1.52
C ARG A 422 8.56 -21.52 -0.53
N ASP A 423 9.68 -22.12 -0.88
CA ASP A 423 10.82 -22.21 0.04
C ASP A 423 11.38 -20.81 0.36
N GLN A 424 11.41 -19.93 -0.64
CA GLN A 424 11.75 -18.53 -0.44
C GLN A 424 10.72 -17.80 0.46
N ALA A 425 9.43 -18.07 0.32
CA ALA A 425 8.40 -17.52 1.19
C ALA A 425 8.56 -17.98 2.65
N LEU A 426 8.82 -19.28 2.87
CA LEU A 426 9.09 -19.83 4.20
C LEU A 426 10.33 -19.18 4.83
N LYS A 427 11.40 -19.01 4.05
CA LYS A 427 12.61 -18.29 4.48
C LYS A 427 12.31 -16.83 4.87
N LEU A 428 11.45 -16.14 4.14
CA LEU A 428 11.04 -14.77 4.50
C LEU A 428 10.30 -14.75 5.84
N ILE A 429 9.40 -15.71 6.08
CA ILE A 429 8.68 -15.87 7.34
C ILE A 429 9.66 -16.10 8.51
N GLU A 430 10.65 -16.98 8.33
CA GLU A 430 11.71 -17.22 9.33
C GLU A 430 12.55 -15.96 9.60
N GLN A 431 12.74 -15.12 8.58
CA GLN A 431 13.40 -13.81 8.69
C GLN A 431 12.48 -12.72 9.29
N GLY A 432 11.30 -13.08 9.78
CA GLY A 432 10.37 -12.17 10.44
C GLY A 432 9.51 -11.34 9.49
N ALA A 433 9.38 -11.74 8.22
CA ALA A 433 8.35 -11.20 7.34
C ALA A 433 6.97 -11.44 7.97
N ARG A 434 6.12 -10.42 7.91
CA ARG A 434 4.78 -10.47 8.48
C ARG A 434 3.70 -10.34 7.43
N VAL A 435 2.57 -10.95 7.72
CA VAL A 435 1.35 -10.85 6.91
C VAL A 435 0.22 -10.47 7.84
N GLU A 436 -0.39 -9.31 7.59
CA GLU A 436 -1.63 -8.92 8.23
C GLU A 436 -2.79 -9.59 7.46
N MET A 437 -3.58 -10.46 8.08
CA MET A 437 -4.59 -11.24 7.33
C MET A 437 -5.74 -10.40 6.74
N GLU A 438 -5.87 -9.13 7.13
CA GLU A 438 -6.73 -8.19 6.39
C GLU A 438 -6.24 -7.94 4.96
N GLU A 439 -4.93 -8.07 4.72
CA GLU A 439 -4.30 -7.95 3.41
C GLU A 439 -4.49 -9.22 2.58
N VAL A 440 -4.59 -10.37 3.24
CA VAL A 440 -4.94 -11.68 2.65
C VAL A 440 -6.46 -11.86 2.63
N ALA A 441 -7.20 -10.77 2.35
CA ALA A 441 -8.66 -10.72 2.38
C ALA A 441 -9.34 -11.92 1.68
N SER A 442 -10.65 -12.09 1.90
CA SER A 442 -11.47 -13.17 1.34
C SER A 442 -11.14 -13.54 -0.12
N THR A 443 -10.80 -12.57 -0.98
CA THR A 443 -10.35 -12.79 -2.37
C THR A 443 -9.12 -13.68 -2.54
N TRP A 444 -8.20 -13.73 -1.58
CA TRP A 444 -7.04 -14.64 -1.59
C TRP A 444 -7.44 -16.06 -1.22
N LEU A 445 -8.40 -16.21 -0.31
CA LEU A 445 -8.87 -17.49 0.19
C LEU A 445 -9.99 -18.11 -0.67
N THR A 446 -10.71 -17.31 -1.46
CA THR A 446 -11.88 -17.75 -2.23
C THR A 446 -11.56 -18.18 -3.66
N ALA A 447 -10.37 -17.91 -4.21
CA ALA A 447 -10.05 -18.26 -5.60
C ALA A 447 -8.60 -18.69 -5.82
N GLY A 448 -8.42 -19.99 -6.12
CA GLY A 448 -7.29 -20.52 -6.87
C GLY A 448 -5.95 -20.60 -6.13
N GLN A 449 -5.92 -20.86 -4.83
CA GLN A 449 -4.63 -21.10 -4.15
C GLN A 449 -4.07 -22.47 -4.53
N THR A 450 -2.79 -22.53 -4.90
CA THR A 450 -2.10 -23.83 -5.01
C THR A 450 -1.97 -24.46 -3.62
N ARG A 451 -1.74 -25.77 -3.58
CA ARG A 451 -1.34 -26.46 -2.34
C ARG A 451 -0.18 -25.75 -1.64
N LEU A 452 0.83 -25.35 -2.41
CA LEU A 452 2.04 -24.67 -1.90
C LEU A 452 1.71 -23.28 -1.33
N GLY A 453 0.81 -22.53 -1.98
CA GLY A 453 0.29 -21.26 -1.44
C GLY A 453 -0.41 -21.44 -0.10
N LEU A 454 -1.23 -22.49 0.05
CA LEU A 454 -1.90 -22.82 1.32
C LEU A 454 -0.90 -23.24 2.42
N GLU A 455 0.18 -23.95 2.08
CA GLU A 455 1.26 -24.27 3.01
C GLU A 455 1.99 -23.00 3.50
N VAL A 456 2.30 -22.06 2.60
CA VAL A 456 2.92 -20.77 2.96
C VAL A 456 1.98 -19.94 3.83
N LEU A 457 0.69 -19.87 3.50
CA LEU A 457 -0.32 -19.18 4.32
C LEU A 457 -0.44 -19.79 5.71
N ALA A 458 -0.47 -21.12 5.82
CA ALA A 458 -0.46 -21.81 7.11
C ALA A 458 0.81 -21.50 7.90
N ALA A 459 1.98 -21.46 7.27
CA ALA A 459 3.22 -21.08 7.92
C ALA A 459 3.20 -19.61 8.40
N ALA A 460 2.71 -18.69 7.58
CA ALA A 460 2.57 -17.28 7.93
C ALA A 460 1.64 -17.10 9.14
N ILE A 461 0.45 -17.72 9.11
CA ILE A 461 -0.50 -17.66 10.23
C ILE A 461 0.13 -18.16 11.54
N ARG A 462 0.97 -19.21 11.47
CA ARG A 462 1.62 -19.78 12.65
C ARG A 462 2.83 -18.98 13.15
N ALA A 463 3.41 -18.11 12.32
CA ALA A 463 4.63 -17.42 12.69
C ALA A 463 4.40 -16.35 13.77
N PRO A 464 5.28 -16.25 14.78
CA PRO A 464 5.12 -15.30 15.88
C PRO A 464 5.00 -13.85 15.42
N GLY A 465 4.00 -13.14 15.95
CA GLY A 465 3.79 -11.72 15.67
C GLY A 465 2.99 -11.43 14.39
N ASN A 466 2.57 -12.45 13.64
CA ASN A 466 1.52 -12.30 12.64
C ASN A 466 0.16 -12.18 13.31
N ARG A 467 -0.67 -11.28 12.79
CA ARG A 467 -2.01 -11.02 13.30
C ARG A 467 -3.03 -11.54 12.30
N VAL A 468 -3.90 -12.39 12.81
CA VAL A 468 -5.08 -12.83 12.10
C VAL A 468 -6.27 -12.21 12.80
N LYS A 469 -6.97 -11.27 12.15
CA LYS A 469 -8.23 -10.77 12.71
C LYS A 469 -9.18 -11.94 12.86
N ARG A 470 -9.66 -12.13 14.09
CA ARG A 470 -10.58 -13.21 14.43
C ARG A 470 -11.77 -13.25 13.48
N VAL A 471 -12.36 -12.09 13.20
CA VAL A 471 -13.52 -11.97 12.30
C VAL A 471 -13.19 -12.38 10.86
N ALA A 472 -11.99 -12.10 10.34
CA ALA A 472 -11.61 -12.54 8.99
C ALA A 472 -11.45 -14.06 8.94
N PHE A 473 -10.81 -14.64 9.96
CA PHE A 473 -10.67 -16.09 10.09
C PHE A 473 -12.00 -16.78 10.37
N GLU A 474 -12.84 -16.21 11.24
CA GLU A 474 -14.16 -16.71 11.56
C GLU A 474 -15.09 -16.60 10.36
N ASN A 475 -15.09 -15.50 9.59
CA ASN A 475 -15.86 -15.40 8.35
C ASN A 475 -15.40 -16.46 7.34
N PHE A 476 -14.09 -16.64 7.18
CA PHE A 476 -13.53 -17.71 6.38
C PHE A 476 -14.01 -19.09 6.85
N VAL A 477 -14.11 -19.33 8.16
CA VAL A 477 -14.61 -20.56 8.78
C VAL A 477 -16.16 -20.63 8.82
N ALA A 478 -16.88 -19.53 8.72
CA ALA A 478 -18.32 -19.46 8.91
C ALA A 478 -19.12 -19.47 7.59
N GLU A 479 -18.51 -19.08 6.47
CA GLU A 479 -19.17 -18.89 5.16
C GLU A 479 -19.92 -20.12 4.60
N GLU A 480 -19.84 -21.31 5.21
CA GLU A 480 -20.66 -22.47 4.84
C GLU A 480 -21.99 -22.59 5.60
N ARG A 481 -22.18 -21.94 6.75
CA ARG A 481 -23.38 -22.18 7.58
C ARG A 481 -24.65 -21.51 7.05
N GLY A 482 -24.54 -20.59 6.08
CA GLY A 482 -25.68 -19.84 5.53
C GLY A 482 -26.01 -20.13 4.07
N ALA A 483 -25.11 -20.74 3.30
CA ALA A 483 -25.32 -21.06 1.89
C ALA A 483 -25.77 -22.52 1.75
N MET A 484 -27.05 -22.77 2.03
CA MET A 484 -27.66 -24.05 1.68
C MET A 484 -27.83 -24.13 0.15
N ILE A 485 -27.26 -25.19 -0.41
CA ILE A 485 -27.60 -25.86 -1.69
C ILE A 485 -26.79 -25.44 -2.93
N SER A 486 -26.03 -26.43 -3.42
CA SER A 486 -25.55 -26.65 -4.80
C SER A 486 -24.34 -25.86 -5.31
N LEU A 487 -23.16 -26.25 -4.84
CA LEU A 487 -21.91 -26.54 -5.60
C LEU A 487 -20.80 -26.63 -4.55
N ARG A 488 -20.13 -27.80 -4.44
CA ARG A 488 -18.87 -27.90 -3.67
C ARG A 488 -17.81 -27.10 -4.42
N SER A 489 -17.77 -25.80 -4.20
CA SER A 489 -16.85 -24.88 -4.85
C SER A 489 -15.41 -25.16 -4.41
N ALA A 490 -14.44 -24.85 -5.28
CA ALA A 490 -13.00 -24.97 -5.00
C ALA A 490 -12.57 -24.30 -3.67
N SER A 491 -13.31 -23.28 -3.23
CA SER A 491 -13.07 -22.61 -1.95
C SER A 491 -13.29 -23.53 -0.74
N SER A 492 -14.22 -24.48 -0.77
CA SER A 492 -14.48 -25.43 0.33
C SER A 492 -13.30 -26.41 0.51
N MET A 493 -12.70 -26.92 -0.58
CA MET A 493 -11.54 -27.81 -0.49
C MET A 493 -10.25 -27.09 -0.03
N SER A 494 -9.94 -25.93 -0.61
CA SER A 494 -8.79 -25.12 -0.18
C SER A 494 -8.89 -24.76 1.30
N ARG A 495 -10.10 -24.50 1.76
CA ARG A 495 -10.39 -24.23 3.18
C ARG A 495 -10.18 -25.43 4.07
N GLU A 496 -10.76 -26.58 3.76
CA GLU A 496 -10.57 -27.80 4.56
C GLU A 496 -9.09 -28.21 4.60
N TYR A 497 -8.36 -28.04 3.50
CA TYR A 497 -6.92 -28.29 3.47
C TYR A 497 -6.13 -27.30 4.36
N LEU A 498 -6.45 -26.00 4.32
CA LEU A 498 -5.82 -25.03 5.21
C LEU A 498 -6.12 -25.34 6.69
N LEU A 499 -7.36 -25.68 7.02
CA LEU A 499 -7.75 -26.08 8.38
C LEU A 499 -7.03 -27.37 8.80
N HIS A 500 -6.85 -28.31 7.89
CA HIS A 500 -6.07 -29.51 8.13
C HIS A 500 -4.60 -29.18 8.46
N LEU A 501 -3.95 -28.33 7.66
CA LEU A 501 -2.58 -27.86 7.90
C LEU A 501 -2.45 -27.16 9.26
N LEU A 502 -3.43 -26.34 9.63
CA LEU A 502 -3.45 -25.65 10.92
C LEU A 502 -3.68 -26.60 12.12
N ARG A 503 -4.26 -27.78 11.89
CA ARG A 503 -4.54 -28.80 12.94
C ARG A 503 -3.40 -29.83 13.12
N GLN A 504 -2.57 -30.06 12.11
CA GLN A 504 -1.58 -31.15 12.10
C GLN A 504 -0.35 -30.93 12.98
N GLU A 505 -0.13 -29.72 13.49
CA GLU A 505 1.06 -29.38 14.27
C GLU A 505 0.70 -28.84 15.67
N PRO A 506 1.62 -28.94 16.65
CA PRO A 506 1.33 -28.54 18.03
C PRO A 506 0.76 -27.11 18.10
N PRO A 507 -0.16 -26.84 19.03
CA PRO A 507 -0.81 -25.53 19.14
C PRO A 507 0.24 -24.43 19.23
N VAL A 508 0.16 -23.46 18.32
CA VAL A 508 1.08 -22.33 18.24
C VAL A 508 1.03 -21.57 19.56
N GLN A 509 2.11 -21.64 20.34
CA GLN A 509 2.26 -20.75 21.48
C GLN A 509 2.41 -19.31 20.97
N GLY A 510 1.44 -18.46 21.28
CA GLY A 510 1.49 -17.04 20.94
C GLY A 510 0.72 -16.61 19.69
N LEU A 511 -0.15 -17.46 19.10
CA LEU A 511 -1.15 -16.98 18.15
C LEU A 511 -2.15 -16.07 18.89
N VAL A 512 -2.02 -14.76 18.69
CA VAL A 512 -2.98 -13.78 19.21
C VAL A 512 -4.09 -13.64 18.18
N VAL A 513 -5.20 -14.30 18.43
CA VAL A 513 -6.44 -14.09 17.68
C VAL A 513 -7.10 -12.84 18.29
N GLU A 514 -6.88 -11.68 17.67
CA GLU A 514 -7.49 -10.39 18.06
C GLU A 514 -8.93 -10.26 17.56
#